data_AF-A0A8S2VHR8-F1
#
_entry.id   AF-A0A8S2VHR8-F1
#
_cell.length_a   1.000
_cell.length_b   1.000
_cell.length_c   1.000
_cell.angle_alpha   90.00
_cell.angle_beta   90.00
_cell.angle_gamma   90.00
#
_symmetry.space_group_name_H-M   'P 1'
#
loop_
_entity.id
_entity.type
_entity.pdbx_description
1 polymer ?
#
loop_
_entity_poly.entity_id
_entity_poly.type
_entity_poly.pdbx_seq_one_letter_code
_entity_poly.pdbx_strand_id
1 'polypeptide(L)'
;MSNKWCAKCTVCSIVIKDTIKTTSNFVKHLQTKHPKQHDEWKQLKTKENPVSQQRSITDIFGEPKRRKTYPSSHSRQKELSVGIVKHLIVEMGLPLSLVERNSFKIFMKLVDNKYKCISRRHIT
;
A
#
# COMPACT_ATOMS: atom_id res chain seq x y z
N MET A 1 19.25 -12.18 -13.87
CA MET A 1 20.21 -11.18 -14.38
C MET A 1 19.55 -9.81 -14.30
N SER A 2 19.99 -8.92 -13.42
CA SER A 2 19.40 -7.58 -13.30
C SER A 2 19.93 -6.70 -14.42
N ASN A 3 19.09 -6.38 -15.40
CA ASN A 3 19.48 -5.48 -16.48
C ASN A 3 19.65 -4.07 -15.91
N LYS A 4 20.90 -3.60 -15.92
CA LYS A 4 21.31 -2.29 -15.40
C LYS A 4 21.20 -1.25 -16.51
N TRP A 5 20.61 -0.10 -16.19
CA TRP A 5 20.57 1.08 -17.06
C TRP A 5 21.46 2.17 -16.45
N CYS A 6 22.15 2.94 -17.29
CA CYS A 6 22.89 4.13 -16.85
C CYS A 6 22.50 5.38 -17.65
N ALA A 7 22.42 6.53 -16.98
CA ALA A 7 22.21 7.84 -17.58
C ALA A 7 23.22 8.85 -17.06
N LYS A 8 23.64 9.79 -17.91
CA LYS A 8 24.53 10.89 -17.54
C LYS A 8 23.70 12.10 -17.14
N CYS A 9 23.95 12.66 -15.95
CA CYS A 9 23.30 13.90 -15.52
C CYS A 9 23.80 15.07 -16.37
N THR A 10 22.90 15.88 -16.92
CA THR A 10 23.27 17.04 -17.76
C THR A 10 23.85 18.20 -16.94
N VAL A 11 23.55 18.26 -15.64
CA VAL A 11 23.97 19.37 -14.77
C VAL A 11 25.38 19.15 -14.21
N CYS A 12 25.68 17.94 -13.73
CA CYS A 12 26.99 17.62 -13.13
C CYS A 12 27.81 16.61 -13.91
N SER A 13 27.32 16.12 -15.06
CA SER A 13 27.99 15.11 -15.90
C SER A 13 28.28 13.76 -15.22
N ILE A 14 27.77 13.51 -14.01
CA ILE A 14 27.94 12.25 -13.30
C ILE A 14 27.06 11.16 -13.94
N VAL A 15 27.62 9.96 -14.10
CA VAL A 15 26.88 8.79 -14.60
C VAL A 15 26.20 8.07 -13.43
N ILE A 16 24.87 7.99 -13.50
CA ILE A 16 24.01 7.37 -12.49
C ILE A 16 23.55 6.02 -13.03
N LYS A 17 23.61 4.98 -12.20
CA LYS A 17 23.21 3.62 -12.53
C LYS A 17 21.93 3.25 -11.76
N ASP A 18 20.97 2.62 -12.43
CA ASP A 18 19.74 2.11 -11.82
C ASP A 18 19.31 0.81 -12.53
N THR A 19 18.24 0.18 -12.06
CA THR A 19 17.62 -0.98 -12.69
C THR A 19 16.67 -0.52 -13.79
N ILE A 20 16.54 -1.30 -14.85
CA ILE A 20 15.55 -1.02 -15.90
C ILE A 20 14.13 -0.97 -15.26
N LYS A 21 13.38 0.11 -15.57
CA LYS A 21 12.04 0.48 -15.04
C LYS A 21 12.00 1.21 -13.70
N THR A 22 13.13 1.47 -13.04
CA THR A 22 13.17 2.29 -11.82
C THR A 22 13.90 3.60 -12.06
N THR A 23 13.39 4.69 -11.45
CA THR A 23 13.98 6.02 -11.55
C THR A 23 14.41 6.60 -10.19
N SER A 24 14.31 5.79 -9.14
CA SER A 24 14.54 6.19 -7.76
C SER A 24 15.96 6.75 -7.55
N ASN A 25 16.98 6.20 -8.21
CA ASN A 25 18.34 6.70 -8.06
C ASN A 25 18.55 8.03 -8.79
N PHE A 26 17.86 8.26 -9.91
CA PHE A 26 17.91 9.55 -10.62
C PHE A 26 17.23 10.66 -9.81
N VAL A 27 16.06 10.37 -9.22
CA VAL A 27 15.35 11.33 -8.35
C VAL A 27 16.17 11.65 -7.10
N LYS A 28 16.76 10.63 -6.46
CA LYS A 28 17.63 10.82 -5.28
C LYS A 28 18.88 11.63 -5.62
N HIS A 29 19.47 11.42 -6.79
CA HIS A 29 20.59 12.23 -7.27
C HIS A 29 20.19 13.70 -7.41
N LEU A 30 19.05 14.00 -8.05
CA LEU A 30 18.54 15.36 -8.17
C LEU A 30 18.27 15.98 -6.80
N GLN A 31 17.62 15.26 -5.90
CA GLN A 31 17.30 15.76 -4.55
C GLN A 31 18.56 16.13 -3.73
N THR A 32 19.65 15.38 -3.89
CA THR A 32 20.87 15.54 -3.05
C THR A 32 21.91 16.47 -3.66
N LYS A 33 22.08 16.45 -4.98
CA LYS A 33 23.12 17.24 -5.68
C LYS A 33 22.57 18.48 -6.37
N HIS A 34 21.28 18.48 -6.70
CA HIS A 34 20.63 19.50 -7.52
C HIS A 34 19.26 19.91 -6.95
N PRO A 35 19.22 20.43 -5.70
CA PRO A 35 17.96 20.69 -5.00
C PRO A 35 17.08 21.72 -5.74
N LYS A 36 17.68 22.69 -6.43
CA LYS A 36 16.97 23.68 -7.24
C LYS A 36 16.23 23.04 -8.41
N GLN A 37 16.93 22.21 -9.20
CA GLN A 37 16.35 21.49 -10.34
C GLN A 37 15.31 20.45 -9.89
N HIS A 38 15.51 19.83 -8.73
CA HIS A 38 14.53 18.92 -8.15
C HIS A 38 13.24 19.65 -7.73
N ASP A 39 13.36 20.87 -7.21
CA ASP A 39 12.20 21.69 -6.84
C ASP A 39 11.43 22.17 -8.08
N GLU A 40 12.13 22.68 -9.09
CA GLU A 40 11.54 23.05 -10.39
C GLU A 40 10.81 21.87 -11.04
N TRP A 41 11.42 20.68 -11.04
CA TRP A 41 10.78 19.45 -11.54
C TRP A 41 9.51 19.08 -10.75
N LYS A 42 9.53 19.21 -9.42
CA LYS A 42 8.34 18.98 -8.58
C LYS A 42 7.22 19.97 -8.86
N GLN A 43 7.56 21.25 -9.04
CA GLN A 43 6.59 22.29 -9.36
C GLN A 43 5.99 22.07 -10.75
N LEU A 44 6.78 21.66 -11.74
CA LEU A 44 6.29 21.31 -13.08
C LEU A 44 5.39 20.08 -13.06
N LYS A 45 5.76 19.02 -12.34
CA LYS A 45 4.89 17.85 -12.09
C LYS A 45 3.53 18.20 -11.48
N THR A 46 3.48 19.29 -10.73
CA THR A 46 2.28 19.78 -10.05
C THR A 46 1.48 20.72 -10.97
N LYS A 47 2.14 21.52 -11.80
CA LYS A 47 1.53 22.48 -12.74
C LYS A 47 1.07 21.86 -14.07
N GLU A 48 1.74 20.83 -14.57
CA GLU A 48 1.33 20.06 -15.77
C GLU A 48 0.13 19.13 -15.52
N ASN A 49 -0.47 19.19 -14.33
CA ASN A 49 -1.68 18.44 -14.00
C ASN A 49 -2.85 19.37 -13.56
N PRO A 50 -3.37 20.28 -14.40
CA PRO A 50 -4.62 20.96 -14.06
C PRO A 50 -5.83 20.01 -14.17
N VAL A 51 -5.82 19.01 -15.06
CA VAL A 51 -6.95 18.09 -15.28
C VAL A 51 -6.45 16.75 -15.85
N SER A 52 -5.84 15.89 -15.03
CA SER A 52 -5.93 14.44 -15.24
C SER A 52 -5.76 13.69 -13.92
N GLN A 53 -6.69 13.96 -12.99
CA GLN A 53 -7.18 12.84 -12.19
C GLN A 53 -7.81 11.88 -13.20
N GLN A 54 -7.04 10.92 -13.71
CA GLN A 54 -7.63 9.76 -14.34
C GLN A 54 -8.51 9.14 -13.26
N ARG A 55 -9.81 9.43 -13.33
CA ARG A 55 -10.81 8.84 -12.45
C ARG A 55 -10.59 7.34 -12.55
N SER A 56 -10.50 6.69 -11.39
CA SER A 56 -10.43 5.24 -11.40
C SER A 56 -11.71 4.74 -12.08
N ILE A 57 -11.65 3.67 -12.86
CA ILE A 57 -12.86 3.10 -13.51
C ILE A 57 -13.96 2.83 -12.46
N THR A 58 -13.57 2.62 -11.20
CA THR A 58 -14.45 2.51 -10.01
C THR A 58 -15.29 3.75 -9.69
N ASP A 59 -14.93 4.93 -10.18
CA ASP A 59 -15.67 6.17 -9.94
C ASP A 59 -16.87 6.32 -10.91
N ILE A 60 -16.86 5.61 -12.04
CA ILE A 60 -17.93 5.65 -13.07
C ILE A 60 -19.04 4.66 -12.72
N PHE A 61 -18.66 3.46 -12.29
CA PHE A 61 -19.58 2.47 -11.77
C PHE A 61 -19.68 2.71 -10.27
N GLY A 62 -20.60 3.57 -9.83
CA GLY A 62 -20.75 3.99 -8.44
C GLY A 62 -20.47 2.86 -7.44
N GLU A 63 -19.24 2.81 -6.93
CA GLU A 63 -18.89 1.88 -5.87
C GLU A 63 -19.81 2.22 -4.70
N PRO A 64 -20.51 1.24 -4.10
CA PRO A 64 -21.23 1.49 -2.87
C PRO A 64 -20.21 2.03 -1.87
N LYS A 65 -20.32 3.31 -1.50
CA LYS A 65 -19.44 4.08 -0.59
C LYS A 65 -18.60 3.11 0.24
N ARG A 66 -17.29 2.98 -0.07
CA ARG A 66 -16.40 2.01 0.59
C ARG A 66 -16.74 1.94 2.07
N ARG A 67 -17.34 0.82 2.49
CA ARG A 67 -17.82 0.68 3.87
C ARG A 67 -16.62 0.94 4.77
N LYS A 68 -16.68 2.01 5.58
CA LYS A 68 -15.58 2.40 6.45
C LYS A 68 -15.32 1.26 7.43
N THR A 69 -14.22 0.55 7.19
CA THR A 69 -13.71 -0.49 8.08
C THR A 69 -13.28 0.15 9.39
N TYR A 70 -13.32 -0.60 10.49
CA TYR A 70 -12.85 -0.07 11.77
C TYR A 70 -11.37 0.33 11.69
N PRO A 71 -10.98 1.47 12.30
CA PRO A 71 -9.58 1.78 12.51
C PRO A 71 -8.96 0.76 13.46
N SER A 72 -7.64 0.57 13.38
CA SER A 72 -6.93 -0.41 14.20
C SER A 72 -7.05 -0.17 15.72
N SER A 73 -7.37 1.06 16.14
CA SER A 73 -7.59 1.44 17.54
C SER A 73 -8.98 1.09 18.06
N HIS A 74 -9.93 0.73 17.20
CA HIS A 74 -11.32 0.50 17.57
C HIS A 74 -11.48 -0.69 18.52
N SER A 75 -12.27 -0.53 19.59
CA SER A 75 -12.50 -1.57 20.61
C SER A 75 -13.02 -2.87 20.00
N ARG A 76 -14.06 -2.79 19.17
CA ARG A 76 -14.65 -3.97 18.49
C ARG A 76 -13.66 -4.73 17.59
N GLN A 77 -12.77 -4.00 16.90
CA GLN A 77 -11.73 -4.60 16.06
C GLN A 77 -10.76 -5.43 16.90
N LYS A 78 -10.36 -4.91 18.08
CA LYS A 78 -9.51 -5.62 19.03
C LYS A 78 -10.22 -6.82 19.65
N GLU A 79 -11.45 -6.63 20.12
CA GLU A 79 -12.26 -7.68 20.75
C GLU A 79 -12.43 -8.90 19.83
N LEU A 80 -12.84 -8.69 18.57
CA LEU A 80 -12.99 -9.78 17.60
C LEU A 80 -11.65 -10.45 17.30
N SER A 81 -10.58 -9.68 17.16
CA SER A 81 -9.25 -10.23 16.88
C SER A 81 -8.74 -11.09 18.04
N VAL A 82 -8.90 -10.63 19.28
CA VAL A 82 -8.55 -11.39 20.49
C VAL A 82 -9.41 -12.63 20.62
N GLY A 83 -10.72 -12.53 20.39
CA GLY A 83 -11.64 -13.67 20.44
C GLY A 83 -11.30 -14.75 19.41
N ILE A 84 -10.99 -14.36 18.17
CA ILE A 84 -10.53 -15.30 17.13
C ILE A 84 -9.26 -16.02 17.56
N VAL A 85 -8.25 -15.28 18.06
CA VAL A 85 -6.99 -15.90 18.49
C VAL A 85 -7.20 -16.83 19.68
N LYS A 86 -7.87 -16.34 20.73
CA LYS A 86 -8.07 -17.10 21.97
C LYS A 86 -8.94 -18.33 21.75
N HIS A 87 -10.14 -18.16 21.19
CA HIS A 87 -11.13 -19.24 21.16
C HIS A 87 -10.97 -20.16 19.96
N LEU A 88 -10.69 -19.62 18.76
CA LEU A 88 -10.59 -20.45 17.56
C LEU A 88 -9.20 -21.07 17.41
N ILE A 89 -8.14 -20.29 17.63
CA ILE A 89 -6.78 -20.77 17.34
C ILE A 89 -6.20 -21.52 18.54
N VAL A 90 -6.27 -20.93 19.74
CA VAL A 90 -5.67 -21.54 20.95
C VAL A 90 -6.57 -22.63 21.51
N GLU A 91 -7.81 -22.31 21.89
CA GLU A 91 -8.69 -23.27 22.59
C GLU A 91 -9.20 -24.40 21.67
N MET A 92 -9.64 -24.07 20.45
CA MET A 92 -10.07 -25.09 19.47
C MET A 92 -8.93 -25.69 18.66
N GLY A 93 -7.69 -25.19 18.81
CA GLY A 93 -6.52 -25.71 18.09
C GLY A 93 -6.58 -25.52 16.57
N LEU A 94 -7.36 -24.57 16.05
CA LEU A 94 -7.48 -24.38 14.61
C LEU A 94 -6.18 -23.78 14.02
N PRO A 95 -5.79 -24.15 12.79
CA PRO A 95 -4.57 -23.65 12.19
C PRO A 95 -4.57 -22.12 12.05
N LEU A 96 -3.43 -21.47 12.32
CA LEU A 96 -3.23 -20.02 12.13
C LEU A 96 -3.62 -19.53 10.72
N SER A 97 -3.51 -20.39 9.71
CA SER A 97 -3.91 -20.12 8.32
C SER A 97 -5.42 -19.87 8.14
N LEU A 98 -6.26 -20.24 9.11
CA LEU A 98 -7.72 -20.11 9.04
C LEU A 98 -8.14 -18.69 8.69
N VAL A 99 -7.54 -17.69 9.33
CA VAL A 99 -7.88 -16.27 9.14
C VAL A 99 -7.59 -15.75 7.73
N GLU A 100 -6.74 -16.46 6.98
CA GLU A 100 -6.37 -16.09 5.61
C GLU A 100 -7.25 -16.78 4.56
N ARG A 101 -7.99 -17.84 4.94
CA ARG A 101 -8.90 -18.57 4.03
C ARG A 101 -10.05 -17.68 3.57
N ASN A 102 -10.41 -17.78 2.30
CA ASN A 102 -11.44 -16.93 1.70
C ASN A 102 -12.82 -17.16 2.33
N SER A 103 -13.18 -18.42 2.60
CA SER A 103 -14.46 -18.77 3.24
C SER A 103 -14.60 -18.15 4.63
N PHE A 104 -13.51 -18.15 5.42
CA PHE A 104 -13.49 -17.49 6.73
C PHE A 104 -13.68 -15.98 6.61
N LYS A 105 -13.02 -15.33 5.65
CA LYS A 105 -13.19 -13.89 5.40
C LYS A 105 -14.61 -13.54 4.96
N ILE A 106 -15.24 -14.37 4.14
CA ILE A 106 -16.64 -14.21 3.73
C ILE A 106 -17.54 -14.33 4.96
N PHE A 107 -17.36 -15.38 5.76
CA PHE A 107 -18.10 -15.55 7.01
C PHE A 107 -17.94 -14.33 7.94
N MET A 108 -16.71 -13.86 8.14
CA MET A 108 -16.47 -12.70 9.00
C MET A 108 -17.11 -11.42 8.46
N LYS A 109 -17.23 -11.24 7.13
CA LYS A 109 -17.99 -10.12 6.55
C LYS A 109 -19.49 -10.21 6.82
N LEU A 110 -20.04 -11.42 7.01
CA LEU A 110 -21.42 -11.63 7.43
C LEU A 110 -21.60 -11.34 8.92
N VAL A 111 -20.64 -11.76 9.75
CA VAL A 111 -20.63 -11.50 11.20
C VAL A 111 -20.49 -10.01 11.49
N ASP A 112 -19.50 -9.36 10.89
CA ASP A 112 -19.23 -7.94 11.04
C ASP A 112 -18.60 -7.38 9.76
N ASN A 113 -19.39 -6.66 8.97
CA ASN A 113 -18.93 -6.13 7.69
C ASN A 113 -17.92 -4.98 7.80
N LYS A 114 -17.72 -4.40 8.99
CA LYS A 114 -16.74 -3.34 9.27
C LYS A 114 -15.45 -3.91 9.87
N TYR A 115 -15.45 -5.17 10.28
CA TYR A 115 -14.26 -5.85 10.79
C TYR A 115 -13.23 -6.11 9.69
N LYS A 116 -11.96 -5.83 9.99
CA LYS A 116 -10.82 -6.21 9.15
C LYS A 116 -10.20 -7.50 9.67
N CYS A 117 -10.23 -8.58 8.89
CA CYS A 117 -9.58 -9.83 9.28
C CYS A 117 -8.08 -9.64 9.54
N ILE A 118 -7.60 -10.23 10.63
CA ILE A 118 -6.17 -10.31 10.97
C ILE A 118 -5.40 -11.17 9.96
N SER A 119 -4.12 -10.87 9.79
CA SER A 119 -3.19 -11.75 9.06
C SER A 119 -2.47 -12.63 10.05
N ARG A 120 -2.15 -13.86 9.62
CA ARG A 120 -1.35 -14.81 10.39
C ARG A 120 -0.05 -14.20 10.94
N ARG A 121 0.58 -13.28 10.20
CA ARG A 121 1.84 -12.63 10.63
C ARG A 121 1.71 -11.75 11.87
N HIS A 122 0.49 -11.31 12.18
CA HIS A 122 0.20 -10.44 13.32
C HIS A 122 -0.41 -11.22 14.50
N ILE A 123 -0.37 -12.55 14.45
CA ILE A 123 -0.74 -13.45 15.53
C ILE A 123 0.58 -13.89 16.17
N THR A 124 0.94 -13.24 17.27
CA THR A 124 2.13 -13.52 18.09
C THR A 124 1.70 -13.98 19.46
#